data_AF-A0A494SZS7-F1
#
_entry.id   AF-A0A494SZS7-F1
#
_cell.length_a   1.000
_cell.length_b   1.000
_cell.length_c   1.000
_cell.angle_alpha   90.00
_cell.angle_beta   90.00
_cell.angle_gamma   90.00
#
_symmetry.space_group_name_H-M   'P 1'
#
loop_
_entity.id
_entity.type
_entity.pdbx_description
1 polymer ?
#
loop_
_entity_poly.entity_id
_entity_poly.type
_entity_poly.pdbx_seq_one_letter_code
_entity_poly.pdbx_strand_id
1 'polypeptide(L)'
;MTDEEQLEIINRNTSTLLLHAIGLQSEEVRQQIRDNPGITGRIEGESVEYYAGDVLLATVDRETLADPDFDVNSGQFVTAPDDISELLD
;
A
#
# COMPACT_ATOMS: atom_id res chain seq x y z
N MET A 1 -5.90 23.73 5.08
CA MET A 1 -5.42 22.46 5.63
C MET A 1 -4.17 22.75 6.44
N THR A 2 -4.13 22.35 7.70
CA THR A 2 -2.95 22.41 8.56
C THR A 2 -2.08 21.16 8.34
N ASP A 3 -0.83 21.19 8.81
CA ASP A 3 0.07 20.03 8.75
C ASP A 3 -0.49 18.83 9.54
N GLU A 4 -1.24 19.09 10.62
CA GLU A 4 -1.93 18.08 11.44
C GLU A 4 -3.07 17.42 10.66
N GLU A 5 -3.93 18.23 10.02
CA GLU A 5 -5.00 17.73 9.16
C GLU A 5 -4.44 16.90 7.98
N GLN A 6 -3.33 17.33 7.39
CA GLN A 6 -2.67 16.60 6.31
C GLN A 6 -2.10 15.26 6.78
N LEU A 7 -1.47 15.22 7.96
CA LEU A 7 -0.95 13.98 8.53
C LEU A 7 -2.08 12.99 8.85
N GLU A 8 -3.21 13.46 9.36
CA GLU A 8 -4.40 12.64 9.59
C GLU A 8 -4.95 12.03 8.29
N ILE A 9 -5.03 12.81 7.21
CA ILE A 9 -5.46 12.33 5.88
C ILE A 9 -4.52 11.24 5.39
N ILE A 10 -3.20 11.48 5.42
CA ILE A 10 -2.20 10.51 4.97
C ILE A 10 -2.30 9.21 5.79
N ASN A 11 -2.43 9.30 7.11
CA ASN A 11 -2.54 8.14 7.99
C ASN A 11 -3.83 7.34 7.71
N ARG A 12 -4.96 8.02 7.53
CA ARG A 12 -6.24 7.40 7.18
C ARG A 12 -6.15 6.69 5.83
N ASN A 13 -5.63 7.38 4.81
CA ASN A 13 -5.55 6.85 3.45
C ASN A 13 -4.57 5.66 3.38
N THR A 14 -3.41 5.76 4.03
CA THR A 14 -2.44 4.67 4.17
C THR A 14 -3.09 3.43 4.82
N SER A 15 -3.83 3.62 5.91
CA SER A 15 -4.50 2.51 6.60
C SER A 15 -5.54 1.82 5.71
N THR A 16 -6.35 2.60 5.01
CA THR A 16 -7.36 2.10 4.06
C THR A 16 -6.72 1.34 2.90
N LEU A 17 -5.65 1.90 2.32
CA LEU A 17 -4.87 1.27 1.25
C LEU A 17 -4.32 -0.10 1.68
N LEU A 18 -3.66 -0.16 2.83
CA LEU A 18 -3.02 -1.39 3.31
C LEU A 18 -4.03 -2.48 3.64
N LEU A 19 -5.15 -2.13 4.29
CA LEU A 19 -6.22 -3.10 4.57
C LEU A 19 -6.80 -3.69 3.29
N HIS A 20 -7.00 -2.84 2.28
CA HIS A 20 -7.48 -3.29 0.98
C HIS A 20 -6.44 -4.18 0.27
N ALA A 21 -5.18 -3.73 0.19
CA ALA A 21 -4.10 -4.47 -0.46
C ALA A 21 -3.88 -5.86 0.17
N ILE A 22 -3.91 -5.96 1.50
CA ILE A 22 -3.84 -7.25 2.22
C ILE A 22 -5.06 -8.12 1.94
N GLY A 23 -6.25 -7.52 1.83
CA GLY A 23 -7.49 -8.22 1.49
C GLY A 23 -7.45 -8.89 0.10
N LEU A 24 -6.71 -8.30 -0.84
CA LEU A 24 -6.52 -8.84 -2.19
C LEU A 24 -5.52 -10.01 -2.26
N GLN A 25 -4.64 -10.16 -1.27
CA GLN A 25 -3.61 -11.21 -1.27
C GLN A 25 -4.21 -12.61 -1.10
N SER A 26 -3.49 -13.63 -1.56
CA SER A 26 -3.82 -15.04 -1.27
C SER A 26 -3.84 -15.34 0.24
N GLU A 27 -4.53 -16.40 0.66
CA GLU A 27 -4.56 -16.80 2.08
C GLU A 27 -3.17 -17.16 2.61
N GLU A 28 -2.30 -17.72 1.77
CA GLU A 28 -0.91 -18.04 2.12
C GLU A 28 -0.11 -16.76 2.42
N VAL A 29 -0.19 -15.76 1.54
CA VAL A 29 0.48 -14.47 1.75
C VAL A 29 -0.09 -13.77 2.99
N ARG A 30 -1.42 -13.76 3.18
CA ARG A 30 -2.03 -13.22 4.40
C ARG A 30 -1.54 -13.93 5.67
N GLN A 31 -1.32 -15.25 5.60
CA GLN A 31 -0.76 -16.00 6.72
C GLN A 31 0.70 -15.61 6.98
N GLN A 32 1.52 -15.48 5.94
CA GLN A 32 2.91 -15.01 6.08
C GLN A 32 3.00 -13.62 6.74
N ILE A 33 2.11 -12.69 6.36
CA ILE A 33 1.99 -11.35 6.95
C ILE A 33 1.60 -11.43 8.43
N ARG A 34 0.65 -12.31 8.79
CA ARG A 34 0.26 -12.54 10.19
C ARG A 34 1.39 -13.13 11.03
N ASP A 35 2.16 -14.04 10.46
CA ASP A 35 3.28 -14.70 11.15
C ASP A 35 4.50 -13.78 11.30
N ASN A 36 4.63 -12.78 10.43
CA ASN A 36 5.69 -11.77 10.47
C ASN A 36 5.09 -10.36 10.54
N PRO A 37 4.55 -9.96 11.70
CA PRO A 37 3.84 -8.70 11.82
C PRO A 37 4.80 -7.52 11.62
N GLY A 38 4.47 -6.67 10.65
CA GLY A 38 5.20 -5.43 10.38
C GLY A 38 4.96 -4.97 8.96
N ILE A 39 4.66 -3.69 8.80
CA ILE A 39 4.60 -3.04 7.49
C ILE A 39 5.66 -1.96 7.46
N THR A 40 6.45 -1.93 6.40
CA THR A 40 7.44 -0.87 6.15
C THR A 40 7.04 -0.10 4.90
N GLY A 41 7.23 1.22 4.92
CA GLY A 41 7.06 2.09 3.75
C GLY A 41 8.42 2.58 3.26
N ARG A 42 8.64 2.56 1.94
CA ARG A 42 9.84 3.10 1.28
C ARG A 42 9.40 4.18 0.29
N ILE A 43 10.12 5.29 0.26
CA ILE A 43 9.83 6.38 -0.69
C ILE A 43 10.73 6.18 -1.90
N GLU A 44 10.12 5.97 -3.05
CA GLU A 44 10.81 5.81 -4.34
C GLU A 44 10.33 6.93 -5.27
N GLY A 45 11.10 8.01 -5.35
CA GLY A 45 10.73 9.20 -6.11
C GLY A 45 9.45 9.86 -5.59
N GLU A 46 8.41 9.86 -6.41
CA GLU A 46 7.10 10.47 -6.11
C GLU A 46 6.11 9.48 -5.47
N SER A 47 6.49 8.21 -5.36
CA SER A 47 5.64 7.14 -4.85
C SER A 47 6.13 6.58 -3.52
N VAL A 48 5.25 5.85 -2.84
CA VAL A 48 5.53 5.09 -1.62
C VAL A 48 5.21 3.63 -1.89
N GLU A 49 6.18 2.76 -1.62
CA GLU A 49 6.04 1.30 -1.67
C GLU A 49 5.87 0.76 -0.26
N TYR A 50 4.85 -0.09 -0.05
CA TYR A 50 4.57 -0.71 1.23
C TYR A 50 4.84 -2.21 1.20
N TYR A 51 5.59 -2.68 2.18
CA TYR A 51 6.03 -4.07 2.27
C TYR A 51 5.63 -4.72 3.58
N ALA A 52 5.24 -5.99 3.54
CA ALA A 52 5.18 -6.87 4.70
C ALA A 52 6.22 -7.98 4.56
N GLY A 53 7.33 -7.87 5.29
CA GLY A 53 8.53 -8.67 5.00
C GLY A 53 9.08 -8.33 3.62
N ASP A 54 9.21 -9.33 2.76
CA ASP A 54 9.68 -9.18 1.37
C ASP A 54 8.52 -9.06 0.36
N VAL A 55 7.27 -9.05 0.82
CA VAL A 55 6.08 -8.96 -0.05
C VAL A 55 5.72 -7.48 -0.28
N LEU A 56 5.75 -7.03 -1.53
CA LEU A 56 5.24 -5.72 -1.93
C LEU A 56 3.70 -5.74 -1.93
N LEU A 57 3.09 -5.02 -0.99
CA LEU A 57 1.63 -4.94 -0.84
C LEU A 57 1.04 -3.92 -1.82
N ALA A 58 1.62 -2.72 -1.87
CA ALA A 58 1.09 -1.62 -2.67
C ALA A 58 2.18 -0.60 -3.02
N THR A 59 2.07 -0.01 -4.20
CA THR A 59 2.77 1.21 -4.62
C THR A 59 1.75 2.29 -4.91
N VAL A 60 1.91 3.47 -4.32
CA VAL A 60 0.95 4.59 -4.44
C VAL A 60 1.68 5.92 -4.51
N ASP A 61 1.15 6.88 -5.27
CA ASP A 61 1.73 8.22 -5.34
C ASP A 61 1.51 9.01 -4.04
N ARG A 62 2.51 9.80 -3.66
CA ARG A 62 2.45 10.61 -2.44
C ARG A 62 1.34 11.66 -2.49
N GLU A 63 1.08 12.20 -3.67
CA GLU A 63 -0.02 13.15 -3.88
C GLU A 63 -1.37 12.48 -3.68
N THR A 64 -1.54 11.25 -4.21
CA THR A 64 -2.74 10.43 -4.00
C THR A 64 -2.96 10.11 -2.51
N LEU A 65 -1.91 9.76 -1.76
CA LEU A 65 -2.04 9.54 -0.32
C LEU A 65 -2.44 10.79 0.47
N ALA A 66 -2.06 11.97 -0.02
CA ALA A 66 -2.44 13.25 0.58
C ALA A 66 -3.82 13.75 0.11
N ASP A 67 -4.50 13.04 -0.79
CA ASP A 67 -5.81 13.44 -1.31
C ASP A 67 -6.92 13.18 -0.27
N PRO A 68 -7.65 14.20 0.20
CA PRO A 68 -8.79 14.01 1.10
C PRO A 68 -9.90 13.13 0.49
N ASP A 69 -10.00 13.07 -0.83
CA ASP A 69 -11.01 12.31 -1.59
C ASP A 69 -10.48 10.94 -2.07
N PHE A 70 -9.34 10.48 -1.55
CA PHE A 70 -8.76 9.18 -1.85
C PHE A 70 -9.79 8.04 -1.77
N ASP A 71 -9.95 7.31 -2.88
CA ASP A 71 -10.78 6.11 -2.97
C ASP A 71 -9.92 4.93 -3.40
N VAL A 72 -9.74 3.97 -2.49
CA VAL A 72 -9.00 2.74 -2.73
C VAL A 72 -9.64 1.83 -3.79
N ASN A 73 -10.87 2.08 -4.23
CA ASN A 73 -11.48 1.29 -5.31
C ASN A 73 -11.29 1.92 -6.70
N SER A 74 -10.76 3.14 -6.76
CA SER A 74 -10.54 3.87 -8.02
C SER A 74 -9.33 3.38 -8.81
N GLY A 75 -8.50 2.49 -8.24
CA GLY A 75 -7.33 1.90 -8.91
C GLY A 75 -6.08 2.79 -8.90
N GLN A 76 -6.00 3.78 -8.00
CA GLN A 76 -4.87 4.71 -7.89
C GLN A 76 -3.63 4.14 -7.19
N PHE A 77 -3.47 2.81 -7.15
CA PHE A 77 -2.31 2.12 -6.61
C PHE A 77 -2.11 0.80 -7.34
N VAL A 78 -0.86 0.34 -7.38
CA VAL A 78 -0.48 -0.93 -7.99
C VAL A 78 -0.17 -1.91 -6.87
N THR A 79 -0.88 -3.03 -6.82
CA THR A 79 -0.45 -4.21 -6.06
C THR A 79 0.49 -5.01 -6.96
N ALA A 80 1.63 -5.47 -6.46
CA ALA A 80 2.43 -6.43 -7.23
C ALA A 80 1.58 -7.68 -7.48
N PRO A 81 1.59 -8.26 -8.70
CA PRO A 81 1.00 -9.57 -8.91
C PRO A 81 1.68 -10.58 -7.98
N ASP A 82 0.91 -11.57 -7.53
CA ASP A 82 1.38 -12.67 -6.65
C ASP A 82 2.63 -13.40 -7.22
N ASP A 83 2.94 -13.19 -8.50
CA ASP A 83 4.05 -13.79 -9.19
C ASP A 83 4.85 -12.74 -9.99
N ILE A 84 6.04 -12.38 -9.49
CA ILE A 84 7.00 -11.49 -10.21
C ILE A 84 7.44 -12.12 -11.54
N SER A 85 7.27 -13.44 -11.73
CA SER A 85 7.62 -14.12 -12.97
C SER A 85 6.81 -13.63 -14.19
N GLU A 86 5.61 -13.08 -14.00
CA GLU A 86 4.79 -12.53 -15.09
C GLU A 86 5.26 -11.16 -15.60
N LEU A 87 6.19 -10.50 -14.91
CA LEU A 87 6.74 -9.18 -15.29
C LEU A 87 8.06 -9.27 -16.08
N LEU A 88 8.60 -10.48 -16.28
CA LEU A 88 9.92 -10.71 -16.90
C LEU A 88 9.86 -11.29 -18.32
N ASP A 89 8.68 -11.38 -18.95
CA ASP A 89 8.49 -11.82 -20.35
C ASP A 89 8.50 -10.64 -21.36
#